data_AF-E8X0U3-F1
#
_entry.id   AF-E8X0U3-F1
#
_cell.length_a   1.000
_cell.length_b   1.000
_cell.length_c   1.000
_cell.angle_alpha   90.00
_cell.angle_beta   90.00
_cell.angle_gamma   90.00
#
_symmetry.space_group_name_H-M   'P 1'
#
loop_
_entity.id
_entity.type
_entity.pdbx_description
1 polymer ?
#
loop_
_entity_poly.entity_id
_entity_poly.type
_entity_poly.pdbx_seq_one_letter_code
_entity_poly.pdbx_strand_id
1 'polypeptide(L)'
;MVYHAVPGKVQNLESVFEGVSGLQDKHGLKVVGYWTPKSEDPARRDTFVYLLDHSDRATAEKNWQALHADPLFTPFRQAAIPLIRQKDSEYLVDAVYMSSAFYSSFKRRSRSSAS
;
A
#
# COMPACT_ATOMS: atom_id res chain seq x y z
N MET A 1 4.65 -0.27 -1.56
CA MET A 1 4.14 0.52 -2.70
C MET A 1 4.44 1.98 -2.46
N VAL A 2 4.74 2.71 -3.52
CA VAL A 2 5.08 4.14 -3.50
C VAL A 2 4.15 4.85 -4.47
N TYR A 3 3.27 5.70 -3.95
CA TYR A 3 2.31 6.47 -4.73
C TYR A 3 2.85 7.88 -4.89
N HIS A 4 2.85 8.39 -6.11
CA HIS A 4 3.20 9.77 -6.39
C HIS A 4 1.92 10.58 -6.54
N ALA A 5 1.57 11.33 -5.50
CA ALA A 5 0.38 12.14 -5.47
C ALA A 5 0.52 13.37 -6.38
N VAL A 6 -0.62 13.89 -6.84
CA VAL A 6 -0.69 15.21 -7.48
C VAL A 6 -0.11 16.26 -6.51
N PRO A 7 0.65 17.26 -6.99
CA PRO A 7 1.29 18.23 -6.10
C PRO A 7 0.33 18.86 -5.09
N GLY A 8 0.68 18.80 -3.80
CA GLY A 8 -0.12 19.31 -2.67
C GLY A 8 -1.32 18.45 -2.29
N LYS A 9 -1.43 17.22 -2.80
CA LYS A 9 -2.58 16.31 -2.54
C LYS A 9 -2.23 15.09 -1.69
N VAL A 10 -1.00 14.96 -1.20
CA VAL A 10 -0.56 13.77 -0.46
C VAL A 10 -1.39 13.53 0.81
N GLN A 11 -1.78 14.58 1.55
CA GLN A 11 -2.63 14.44 2.74
C GLN A 11 -4.03 13.95 2.39
N ASN A 12 -4.60 14.41 1.26
CA ASN A 12 -5.89 13.91 0.80
C ASN A 12 -5.81 12.42 0.44
N LEU A 13 -4.71 12.00 -0.19
CA LEU A 13 -4.48 10.61 -0.53
C LEU A 13 -4.31 9.77 0.75
N GLU A 14 -3.57 10.26 1.72
CA GLU A 14 -3.41 9.63 3.04
C GLU A 14 -4.77 9.42 3.73
N SER A 15 -5.66 10.42 3.73
CA SER A 15 -7.02 10.29 4.29
C SER A 15 -7.86 9.21 3.58
N VAL A 16 -7.67 9.01 2.27
CA VAL A 16 -8.33 7.88 1.57
C VAL A 16 -7.80 6.55 2.11
N PHE A 17 -6.48 6.42 2.27
CA PHE A 17 -5.87 5.19 2.79
C PHE A 17 -6.19 4.93 4.26
N GLU A 18 -6.39 5.96 5.07
CA GLU A 18 -6.93 5.84 6.43
C GLU A 18 -8.27 5.10 6.41
N GLY A 19 -9.21 5.50 5.54
CA GLY A 19 -10.50 4.82 5.38
C GLY A 19 -10.42 3.41 4.75
N VAL A 20 -9.42 3.17 3.90
CA VAL A 20 -9.17 1.86 3.27
C VAL A 20 -8.52 0.86 4.25
N SER A 21 -7.79 1.34 5.25
CA SER A 21 -6.98 0.50 6.15
C SER A 21 -7.78 -0.65 6.79
N GLY A 22 -9.02 -0.40 7.22
CA GLY A 22 -9.90 -1.43 7.77
C GLY A 22 -10.33 -2.48 6.75
N LEU A 23 -10.53 -2.09 5.48
CA LEU A 23 -10.82 -3.05 4.41
C LEU A 23 -9.60 -3.88 4.04
N GLN A 24 -8.40 -3.29 4.06
CA GLN A 24 -7.16 -4.04 3.85
C GLN A 24 -7.00 -5.13 4.91
N ASP A 25 -7.18 -4.80 6.18
CA ASP A 25 -7.11 -5.78 7.27
C ASP A 25 -8.20 -6.86 7.13
N LYS A 26 -9.45 -6.48 6.86
CA LYS A 26 -10.57 -7.39 6.60
C LYS A 26 -10.27 -8.41 5.50
N HIS A 27 -9.57 -8.00 4.44
CA HIS A 27 -9.22 -8.87 3.30
C HIS A 27 -7.84 -9.53 3.44
N GLY A 28 -7.22 -9.48 4.62
CA GLY A 28 -5.94 -10.16 4.89
C GLY A 28 -4.74 -9.50 4.21
N LEU A 29 -4.85 -8.23 3.81
CA LEU A 29 -3.75 -7.40 3.35
C LEU A 29 -3.06 -6.77 4.57
N LYS A 30 -2.10 -7.50 5.13
CA LYS A 30 -1.42 -7.10 6.37
C LYS A 30 -0.48 -5.94 6.12
N VAL A 31 -0.94 -4.73 6.42
CA VAL A 31 -0.11 -3.53 6.28
C VAL A 31 0.85 -3.42 7.46
N VAL A 32 2.14 -3.26 7.16
CA VAL A 32 3.21 -3.01 8.12
C VAL A 32 3.20 -1.58 8.61
N GLY A 33 2.86 -0.65 7.72
CA GLY A 33 2.73 0.76 8.02
C GLY A 33 2.53 1.60 6.77
N TYR A 34 2.25 2.88 7.02
CA TYR A 34 2.07 3.94 6.04
C TYR A 34 2.96 5.12 6.42
N TRP A 35 3.49 5.82 5.43
CA TRP A 35 4.42 6.93 5.63
C TRP A 35 4.23 8.00 4.55
N THR A 36 4.36 9.25 4.96
CA THR A 36 4.63 10.39 4.08
C THR A 36 6.04 10.89 4.38
N PRO A 37 6.91 11.10 3.37
CA PRO A 37 8.25 11.62 3.59
C PRO A 37 8.20 13.03 4.17
N LYS A 38 8.96 13.26 5.25
CA LYS A 38 9.28 14.62 5.70
C LYS A 38 10.45 15.14 4.86
N SER A 39 10.13 15.73 3.72
CA SER A 39 11.13 16.15 2.72
C SER A 39 10.75 17.51 2.13
N GLU A 40 11.73 18.41 2.03
CA GLU A 40 11.58 19.68 1.30
C GLU A 40 11.75 19.49 -0.23
N ASP A 41 12.32 18.36 -0.67
CA ASP A 41 12.43 18.03 -2.09
C ASP A 41 11.03 17.94 -2.74
N PRO A 42 10.71 18.84 -3.71
CA PRO A 42 9.43 18.82 -4.40
C PRO A 42 9.12 17.49 -5.10
N ALA A 43 10.14 16.72 -5.47
CA ALA A 43 9.98 15.41 -6.10
C ALA A 43 9.51 14.32 -5.13
N ARG A 44 9.68 14.53 -3.82
CA ARG A 44 9.42 13.50 -2.78
C ARG A 44 8.36 13.89 -1.76
N ARG A 45 8.09 15.20 -1.60
CA ARG A 45 7.12 15.70 -0.62
C ARG A 45 5.68 15.23 -0.91
N ASP A 46 5.38 14.95 -2.17
CA ASP A 46 4.08 14.48 -2.63
C ASP A 46 4.05 12.95 -2.82
N THR A 47 4.81 12.22 -1.99
CA THR A 47 4.88 10.75 -2.03
C THR A 47 4.16 10.14 -0.84
N PHE A 48 3.37 9.10 -1.08
CA PHE A 48 2.77 8.26 -0.06
C PHE A 48 3.31 6.84 -0.17
N VAL A 49 3.79 6.27 0.94
CA VAL A 49 4.44 4.96 0.96
C VAL A 49 3.71 4.06 1.93
N TYR A 50 3.52 2.80 1.56
CA TYR A 50 3.11 1.77 2.51
C TYR A 50 3.71 0.42 2.17
N LEU A 51 3.81 -0.45 3.18
CA LEU A 51 4.41 -1.77 3.05
C LEU A 51 3.43 -2.83 3.51
N LEU A 52 3.38 -3.95 2.80
CA LEU A 52 2.55 -5.11 3.12
C LEU A 52 3.43 -6.31 3.44
N ASP A 53 3.01 -7.11 4.41
CA ASP A 53 3.55 -8.43 4.69
C ASP A 53 2.63 -9.50 4.08
N HIS A 54 3.15 -10.20 3.08
CA HIS A 54 2.45 -11.29 2.42
C HIS A 54 3.09 -12.62 2.82
N SER A 55 2.27 -13.63 3.13
CA SER A 55 2.75 -14.99 3.36
C SER A 55 3.45 -15.56 2.13
N ASP A 56 2.84 -15.33 0.97
CA ASP A 56 3.26 -15.77 -0.35
C ASP A 56 2.50 -14.96 -1.42
N ARG A 57 2.94 -15.07 -2.67
CA ARG A 57 2.36 -14.31 -3.79
C ARG A 57 0.95 -14.73 -4.16
N ALA A 58 0.62 -16.02 -4.06
CA ALA A 58 -0.68 -16.53 -4.47
C ALA A 58 -1.78 -16.07 -3.49
N THR A 59 -1.48 -16.07 -2.19
CA THR A 59 -2.36 -15.51 -1.15
C THR A 59 -2.50 -14.01 -1.31
N ALA A 60 -1.42 -13.28 -1.59
CA ALA A 60 -1.48 -11.84 -1.85
C ALA A 60 -2.43 -11.49 -3.00
N GLU A 61 -2.33 -12.21 -4.12
CA GLU A 61 -3.18 -12.01 -5.30
C GLU A 61 -4.66 -12.24 -4.97
N LYS A 62 -4.98 -13.34 -4.27
CA LYS A 62 -6.36 -13.64 -3.84
C LYS A 62 -6.92 -12.54 -2.94
N ASN A 63 -6.12 -12.05 -1.99
CA ASN A 63 -6.53 -11.00 -1.05
C ASN A 63 -6.77 -9.66 -1.78
N TRP A 64 -5.93 -9.32 -2.76
CA TRP A 64 -6.14 -8.15 -3.59
C TRP A 64 -7.40 -8.26 -4.44
N GLN A 65 -7.64 -9.41 -5.07
CA GLN A 65 -8.86 -9.65 -5.85
C GLN A 65 -10.11 -9.52 -4.97
N ALA A 66 -10.07 -10.08 -3.74
CA ALA A 66 -11.16 -9.97 -2.79
C ALA A 66 -11.44 -8.52 -2.37
N LEU A 67 -10.40 -7.71 -2.08
CA LEU A 67 -10.56 -6.28 -1.80
C LEU A 67 -11.20 -5.54 -2.98
N HIS A 68 -10.73 -5.80 -4.20
CA HIS A 68 -11.24 -5.12 -5.40
C HIS A 68 -12.68 -5.51 -5.75
N ALA A 69 -13.12 -6.69 -5.33
CA ALA A 69 -14.49 -7.15 -5.50
C ALA A 69 -15.43 -6.64 -4.40
N ASP A 70 -14.92 -6.13 -3.27
CA ASP A 70 -15.74 -5.59 -2.19
C ASP A 70 -16.37 -4.26 -2.61
N PRO A 71 -17.72 -4.13 -2.69
CA PRO A 71 -18.37 -2.90 -3.08
C PRO A 71 -18.00 -1.71 -2.18
N LEU A 72 -17.67 -1.96 -0.91
CA LEU A 72 -17.23 -0.93 0.04
C LEU A 72 -15.89 -0.31 -0.35
N PHE A 73 -15.08 -0.98 -1.18
CA PHE A 73 -13.81 -0.44 -1.68
C PHE A 73 -14.00 0.58 -2.82
N THR A 74 -15.09 0.47 -3.58
CA THR A 74 -15.33 1.29 -4.78
C THR A 74 -15.22 2.80 -4.52
N PRO A 75 -15.86 3.37 -3.48
CA PRO A 75 -15.77 4.81 -3.21
C PRO A 75 -14.34 5.27 -2.94
N PHE A 76 -13.55 4.48 -2.20
CA PHE A 76 -12.15 4.81 -1.92
C PHE A 76 -11.29 4.78 -3.17
N ARG A 77 -11.48 3.77 -4.03
CA ARG A 77 -10.79 3.69 -5.32
C ARG A 77 -11.10 4.91 -6.19
N GLN A 78 -12.37 5.30 -6.27
CA GLN A 78 -12.79 6.49 -7.03
C GLN A 78 -12.21 7.78 -6.45
N ALA A 79 -12.18 7.91 -5.12
CA ALA A 79 -11.59 9.06 -4.45
C ALA A 79 -10.07 9.17 -4.65
N ALA A 80 -9.36 8.03 -4.77
CA ALA A 80 -7.91 8.00 -5.00
C ALA A 80 -7.50 8.39 -6.43
N ILE A 81 -8.30 8.05 -7.45
CA ILE A 81 -7.99 8.29 -8.87
C ILE A 81 -7.49 9.72 -9.17
N PRO A 82 -8.21 10.80 -8.79
CA PRO A 82 -7.79 12.16 -9.10
C PRO A 82 -6.61 12.65 -8.25
N LEU A 83 -6.17 11.87 -7.25
CA LEU A 83 -5.12 12.26 -6.33
C LEU A 83 -3.74 11.71 -6.73
N ILE A 84 -3.69 10.77 -7.68
CA ILE A 84 -2.46 10.10 -8.11
C ILE A 84 -2.00 10.68 -9.44
N ARG A 85 -0.72 11.04 -9.55
CA ARG A 85 -0.13 11.51 -10.81
C ARG A 85 -0.22 10.43 -11.86
N GLN A 86 -0.36 10.87 -13.11
CA GLN A 86 -0.21 9.98 -14.25
C GLN A 86 1.03 10.36 -15.06
N LYS A 87 1.64 9.35 -15.68
CA LYS A 87 2.68 9.49 -16.70
C LYS A 87 2.31 8.53 -17.82
N ASP A 88 2.25 9.03 -19.05
CA ASP A 88 1.92 8.22 -20.24
C ASP A 88 0.58 7.46 -20.09
N SER A 89 -0.42 8.10 -19.49
CA SER A 89 -1.75 7.54 -19.14
C SER A 89 -1.75 6.43 -18.06
N GLU A 90 -0.63 6.16 -17.41
CA GLU A 90 -0.53 5.23 -16.30
C GLU A 90 -0.41 5.95 -14.97
N TYR A 91 -1.06 5.41 -13.92
CA TYR A 91 -0.87 5.94 -12.56
C TYR A 91 0.56 5.70 -12.10
N LEU A 92 1.21 6.76 -11.63
CA LEU A 92 2.58 6.71 -11.17
C LEU A 92 2.63 6.10 -9.76
N VAL A 93 2.70 4.77 -9.73
CA VAL A 93 2.76 3.95 -8.52
C VAL A 93 3.87 2.91 -8.68
N ASP A 94 4.90 2.98 -7.84
CA ASP A 94 5.97 1.99 -7.84
C ASP A 94 5.66 0.84 -6.87
N ALA A 95 5.98 -0.37 -7.29
CA ALA A 95 5.85 -1.56 -6.46
C ALA A 95 7.09 -2.44 -6.59
N VAL A 96 7.63 -2.86 -5.44
CA VAL A 96 8.71 -3.83 -5.35
C VAL A 96 8.33 -4.91 -4.34
N TYR A 97 8.67 -6.14 -4.66
CA TYR A 97 8.49 -7.28 -3.77
C TYR A 97 9.84 -7.72 -3.26
N MET A 98 9.93 -7.90 -1.95
CA MET A 98 11.19 -8.05 -1.25
C MET A 98 11.15 -9.31 -0.41
N SER A 99 12.29 -9.98 -0.32
CA SER A 99 12.54 -10.98 0.72
C SER A 99 13.23 -10.29 1.89
N SER A 100 12.78 -10.56 3.11
CA SER A 100 13.41 -10.02 4.31
C SER A 100 14.81 -10.60 4.50
N ALA A 101 15.80 -9.74 4.74
CA ALA A 101 17.14 -10.17 5.11
C ALA A 101 17.14 -10.80 6.52
N PHE A 102 18.07 -11.72 6.79
CA PHE A 102 18.07 -12.50 8.04
C PHE A 102 18.21 -11.66 9.32
N TYR A 103 18.86 -10.50 9.23
CA TYR A 103 19.06 -9.57 10.35
C TYR A 103 17.93 -8.55 10.50
N SER A 104 16.92 -8.57 9.63
CA SER A 104 15.77 -7.66 9.72
C SER A 104 14.95 -7.96 10.97
N SER A 105 14.70 -6.94 11.78
CA SER A 105 13.87 -7.05 13.01
C SER A 105 12.40 -7.36 12.71
N PHE A 106 11.98 -7.17 11.45
CA PHE A 106 10.68 -7.58 10.95
C PHE A 106 10.61 -9.12 10.91
N LYS A 107 10.24 -9.72 12.05
CA LYS A 107 10.12 -11.17 12.23
C LYS A 107 8.98 -11.70 11.37
N ARG A 108 9.29 -12.58 10.41
CA ARG A 108 8.29 -13.59 10.01
C ARG A 108 7.92 -14.35 11.28
N ARG A 109 6.62 -14.44 11.62
CA ARG A 109 6.16 -15.38 12.65
C ARG A 109 6.85 -16.73 12.39
N SER A 110 7.46 -17.27 13.44
CA SER A 110 8.24 -18.50 13.40
C SER A 110 7.53 -19.55 12.57
N ARG A 111 8.25 -20.21 11.65
CA ARG A 111 7.86 -21.57 11.25
C ARG A 111 7.65 -22.33 12.56
N SER A 112 6.40 -22.68 12.86
CA SER A 112 6.10 -23.62 13.93
C SER A 112 7.01 -24.81 13.72
N SER A 113 7.78 -25.16 14.73
CA SER A 113 8.48 -26.43 14.83
C SER A 113 7.50 -27.52 14.42
N ALA A 114 7.84 -28.24 13.35
CA ALA A 114 7.23 -29.52 13.08
C ALA A 114 7.62 -30.43 14.25
N SER A 115 6.61 -30.83 15.01
CA SER A 115 6.67 -31.93 15.96
C SER A 115 6.72 -33.26 15.21
#